data_AF-A0A4Y9P2W9-F1
#
_entry.id   AF-A0A4Y9P2W9-F1
#
_cell.length_a   1.000
_cell.length_b   1.000
_cell.length_c   1.000
_cell.angle_alpha   90.00
_cell.angle_beta   90.00
_cell.angle_gamma   90.00
#
_symmetry.space_group_name_H-M   'P 1'
#
loop_
_entity.id
_entity.type
_entity.pdbx_description
1 polymer ?
#
loop_
_entity_poly.entity_id
_entity_poly.type
_entity_poly.pdbx_seq_one_letter_code
_entity_poly.pdbx_strand_id
1 'polypeptide(L)' 'MDILEEGCGEPGSRALATSVCGDGGAVSTVIENLLLRKQKLVEQLEKAPSVEDRDKIEHQLEQINTALDFLDRSSSRDAK' A
#
# COMPACT_ATOMS: atom_id res chain seq x y z
N MET A 1 16.06 26.32 41.37
CA MET A 1 14.71 26.79 41.00
C MET A 1 14.06 25.67 40.24
N ASP A 2 13.56 24.76 41.07
CA ASP A 2 12.66 23.67 40.84
C ASP A 2 11.36 24.19 40.21
N ILE A 3 10.70 23.37 39.40
CA ILE A 3 9.26 23.08 39.47
C ILE A 3 9.03 21.75 38.73
N LEU A 4 8.27 20.89 39.42
CA LEU A 4 7.97 19.50 39.14
C LEU A 4 6.90 19.30 38.06
N GLU A 5 6.77 18.04 37.63
CA GLU A 5 5.60 17.41 37.02
C GLU A 5 4.24 18.07 37.33
N GLU A 6 3.42 18.21 36.29
CA GLU A 6 1.98 17.90 36.40
C GLU A 6 1.60 16.92 35.28
N GLY A 7 1.18 15.74 35.71
CA GLY A 7 0.48 14.78 34.87
C GLY A 7 -1.04 14.99 34.91
N CYS A 8 -1.68 14.17 34.07
CA CYS A 8 -3.07 13.75 34.08
C CYS A 8 -4.08 14.62 33.30
N GLY A 9 -4.70 13.98 32.31
CA GLY A 9 -5.98 14.44 31.76
C GLY A 9 -6.30 13.93 30.37
N GLU A 10 -6.44 12.61 30.18
CA GLU A 10 -7.36 12.13 29.14
C GLU A 10 -8.78 12.53 29.56
N PRO A 11 -9.57 13.12 28.65
CA PRO A 11 -10.91 12.60 28.49
C PRO A 11 -11.24 12.40 27.02
N GLY A 12 -11.59 11.17 26.70
CA GLY A 12 -12.23 10.83 25.45
C GLY A 12 -13.50 11.66 25.24
N SER A 13 -13.65 12.21 24.04
CA SER A 13 -14.93 12.57 23.45
C SER A 13 -14.75 12.75 21.95
N ARG A 14 -15.01 11.64 21.25
CA ARG A 14 -15.45 11.52 19.84
C ARG A 14 -15.51 12.85 19.09
N ALA A 15 -14.42 13.21 18.42
CA ALA A 15 -14.48 14.15 17.32
C ALA A 15 -15.26 13.50 16.17
N LEU A 16 -16.52 13.90 16.05
CA LEU A 16 -17.29 13.79 14.82
C LEU A 16 -16.68 14.76 13.80
N ALA A 17 -15.98 14.24 12.81
CA ALA A 17 -15.74 14.97 11.56
C ALA A 17 -15.50 13.95 10.44
N THR A 18 -16.60 13.61 9.79
CA THR A 18 -16.64 13.15 8.40
C THR A 18 -15.58 13.86 7.57
N SER A 19 -14.68 13.13 6.95
CA SER A 19 -14.09 13.59 5.70
C SER A 19 -13.74 12.43 4.78
N VAL A 20 -14.48 12.44 3.66
CA VAL A 20 -14.14 11.88 2.36
C VAL A 20 -14.08 10.35 2.28
N CYS A 21 -15.20 9.78 1.83
CA CYS A 21 -15.16 8.60 0.97
C CYS A 21 -14.50 9.06 -0.35
N GLY A 22 -13.17 9.17 -0.31
CA GLY A 22 -12.35 9.37 -1.48
C GLY A 22 -12.09 8.00 -2.05
N ASP A 23 -12.88 7.60 -3.05
CA ASP A 23 -12.70 6.34 -3.78
C ASP A 23 -11.26 6.25 -4.38
N GLY A 24 -10.56 7.39 -4.52
CA GLY A 24 -9.14 7.45 -4.89
C GLY A 24 -8.14 6.97 -3.82
N GLY A 25 -8.50 6.92 -2.54
CA GLY A 25 -7.59 6.47 -1.45
C GLY A 25 -7.41 4.95 -1.40
N ALA A 26 -8.47 4.20 -1.68
CA ALA A 26 -8.42 2.74 -1.75
C ALA A 26 -7.58 2.28 -2.94
N VAL A 27 -7.79 2.89 -4.11
CA VAL A 27 -6.99 2.63 -5.32
C VAL A 27 -5.52 2.94 -5.07
N SER A 28 -5.20 4.08 -4.45
CA SER A 28 -3.82 4.43 -4.10
C SER A 28 -3.19 3.44 -3.13
N THR A 29 -3.93 2.97 -2.11
CA THR A 29 -3.45 1.96 -1.15
C THR A 29 -3.20 0.60 -1.82
N VAL A 30 -4.07 0.21 -2.76
CA VAL A 30 -3.91 -1.05 -3.53
C VAL A 30 -2.71 -0.95 -4.47
N ILE A 31 -2.52 0.18 -5.16
CA ILE A 31 -1.33 0.42 -6.01
C ILE A 31 -0.05 0.30 -5.17
N GLU A 32 -0.01 0.95 -4.01
CA GLU A 32 1.16 0.91 -3.12
C GLU A 32 1.44 -0.51 -2.62
N ASN A 33 0.39 -1.27 -2.26
CA ASN A 33 0.52 -2.68 -1.85
C ASN A 33 1.07 -3.57 -2.97
N LEU A 34 0.56 -3.39 -4.20
CA LEU A 34 1.02 -4.13 -5.37
C LEU A 34 2.49 -3.81 -5.69
N LEU A 35 2.91 -2.55 -5.60
CA LEU A 35 4.29 -2.13 -5.80
C LEU A 35 5.24 -2.72 -4.75
N LEU A 36 4.85 -2.70 -3.47
CA LEU A 36 5.61 -3.34 -2.39
C LEU A 36 5.76 -4.84 -2.64
N ARG A 37 4.69 -5.51 -3.06
CA ARG A 37 4.71 -6.94 -3.37
C ARG A 37 5.59 -7.26 -4.57
N LYS A 38 5.59 -6.40 -5.60
CA LYS A 38 6.50 -6.49 -6.76
C LYS A 38 7.96 -6.39 -6.34
N GLN A 39 8.32 -5.41 -5.52
CA GLN A 39 9.69 -5.25 -5.03
C GLN A 39 10.14 -6.48 -4.23
N LYS A 40 9.30 -6.99 -3.34
CA LYS A 40 9.60 -8.20 -2.55
C LYS A 40 9.80 -9.44 -3.44
N LEU A 41 9.07 -9.55 -4.55
CA LEU A 41 9.23 -10.64 -5.50
C LEU A 41 10.52 -10.52 -6.31
N VAL A 42 10.91 -9.31 -6.72
CA VAL A 42 12.20 -9.08 -7.38
C VAL A 42 13.37 -9.47 -6.47
N GLU A 43 13.32 -9.08 -5.19
CA GLU A 43 14.37 -9.47 -4.23
C GLU A 43 14.43 -11.00 -4.02
N GLN A 44 13.27 -11.66 -3.99
CA GLN A 44 13.22 -13.12 -3.92
C GLN A 44 13.75 -13.77 -5.21
N LEU A 45 13.52 -13.17 -6.38
CA LEU A 45 14.02 -13.67 -7.67
C LEU A 45 15.54 -13.67 -7.72
N GLU A 46 16.19 -12.65 -7.15
CA GLU A 46 17.65 -12.57 -7.04
C GLU A 46 18.23 -13.65 -6.13
N LYS A 47 17.47 -14.05 -5.10
CA LYS A 47 17.88 -15.06 -4.11
C LYS A 47 17.43 -16.48 -4.46
N ALA A 48 16.54 -16.65 -5.45
CA ALA A 48 15.93 -17.93 -5.79
C ALA A 48 16.94 -18.86 -6.48
N PRO A 49 17.27 -20.02 -5.87
CA PRO A 49 18.27 -20.93 -6.42
C PRO A 49 17.72 -21.87 -7.50
N SER A 50 16.40 -22.08 -7.52
CA SER A 50 15.74 -23.03 -8.42
C SER A 50 15.03 -22.31 -9.56
N VAL A 51 15.15 -22.88 -10.76
CA VAL A 51 14.42 -22.39 -11.94
C VAL A 51 12.91 -22.42 -11.71
N GLU A 52 12.39 -23.44 -11.02
CA GLU A 52 10.95 -23.54 -10.72
C GLU A 52 10.47 -22.41 -9.79
N ASP A 53 11.27 -22.04 -8.78
CA ASP A 53 10.94 -20.93 -7.88
C ASP A 53 10.99 -19.59 -8.62
N ARG A 54 11.96 -19.42 -9.52
CA ARG A 54 12.05 -18.24 -10.39
C ARG A 54 10.83 -18.13 -11.30
N ASP A 55 10.41 -19.23 -11.93
CA ASP A 55 9.24 -19.29 -12.81
C ASP A 55 7.95 -18.87 -12.07
N LYS A 56 7.76 -19.38 -10.85
CA LYS A 56 6.62 -18.99 -9.98
C LYS A 56 6.67 -17.50 -9.62
N ILE A 57 7.85 -16.97 -9.32
CA ILE A 57 8.03 -15.55 -9.00
C ILE A 57 7.77 -14.67 -10.23
N GLU A 58 8.27 -15.05 -11.40
CA GLU A 58 8.04 -14.36 -12.67
C GLU A 58 6.55 -14.33 -13.03
N HIS A 59 5.85 -15.45 -12.86
CA HIS A 59 4.41 -15.51 -13.07
C HIS A 59 3.64 -14.56 -12.13
N GLN A 60 4.04 -14.49 -10.86
CA GLN A 60 3.44 -13.54 -9.91
C GLN A 60 3.74 -12.08 -10.26
N LEU A 61 4.96 -11.77 -10.74
CA LEU A 61 5.32 -10.45 -11.22
C LEU A 61 4.48 -10.02 -12.42
N GLU A 62 4.20 -10.94 -13.35
CA GLU A 62 3.33 -10.71 -14.50
C GLU A 62 1.89 -10.37 -14.08
N GLN A 63 1.32 -11.14 -13.14
CA GLN A 63 -0.01 -10.88 -12.59
C GLN A 63 -0.10 -9.49 -11.94
N ILE A 64 0.92 -9.11 -11.15
CA ILE A 64 0.96 -7.80 -10.50
C ILE A 64 1.07 -6.67 -11.53
N ASN A 65 1.94 -6.80 -12.53
CA ASN A 65 2.07 -5.80 -13.59
C ASN A 65 0.77 -5.64 -14.39
N THR A 66 0.08 -6.74 -14.64
CA THR A 66 -1.22 -6.74 -15.31
C THR A 66 -2.26 -6.01 -14.45
N ALA A 67 -2.32 -6.29 -13.15
CA ALA A 67 -3.20 -5.57 -12.22
C ALA A 67 -2.87 -4.07 -12.16
N LEU A 68 -1.58 -3.70 -12.16
CA LEU A 68 -1.15 -2.31 -12.19
C LEU A 68 -1.51 -1.60 -13.50
N ASP A 69 -1.36 -2.25 -14.66
CA ASP A 69 -1.79 -1.71 -15.97
C ASP A 69 -3.30 -1.45 -15.99
N PHE A 70 -4.11 -2.34 -15.39
CA PHE A 70 -5.54 -2.10 -15.24
C PHE A 70 -5.84 -0.88 -14.36
N LEU A 71 -5.11 -0.72 -13.25
CA LEU A 71 -5.29 0.39 -12.32
C LEU A 71 -4.87 1.73 -12.93
N ASP A 72 -3.74 1.76 -13.63
CA ASP A 72 -3.24 2.94 -14.36
C ASP A 72 -4.25 3.40 -15.43
N ARG A 73 -4.80 2.45 -16.20
CA ARG A 73 -5.87 2.72 -17.17
C ARG A 73 -7.18 3.14 -16.52
N SER A 74 -7.51 2.65 -15.32
CA SER A 74 -8.69 3.13 -14.59
C SER A 74 -8.50 4.54 -14.03
N SER A 75 -7.30 4.89 -13.57
CA SER A 75 -6.98 6.24 -13.10
C SER A 75 -7.12 7.29 -14.19
N SER A 76 -6.89 6.91 -15.46
CA SER A 76 -7.08 7.80 -16.61
C SER A 76 -8.56 8.12 -16.96
N ARG A 77 -9.54 7.45 -16.33
CA ARG A 77 -10.98 7.67 -16.58
C ARG A 77 -11.66 8.63 -15.60
N ASP A 78 -11.01 8.97 -14.47
CA ASP A 78 -11.52 9.92 -13.47
C ASP A 78 -11.15 11.39 -13.77
N ALA A 79 -10.66 11.68 -14.98
CA ALA A 79 -10.45 13.04 -15.48
C ALA A 79 -11.61 13.48 -16.39
N LYS A 80 -12.81 13.69 -15.84
CA LYS A 80 -13.91 14.39 -16.54
C LYS A 80 -14.81 15.19 -15.63
#